data_AF-A0A0J6ZJX6-F1
#
_entry.id   AF-A0A0J6ZJX6-F1
#
_cell.length_a   1.000
_cell.length_b   1.000
_cell.length_c   1.000
_cell.angle_alpha   90.00
_cell.angle_beta   90.00
_cell.angle_gamma   90.00
#
_symmetry.space_group_name_H-M   'P 1'
#
loop_
_entity.id
_entity.type
_entity.pdbx_description
1 polymer ?
#
loop_
_entity_poly.entity_id
_entity_poly.type
_entity_poly.pdbx_seq_one_letter_code
_entity_poly.pdbx_strand_id
1 'polypeptide(L)'
;MSAEISTGIGAKEKPSPLLGGGFFLLKEFKTIDEQIQLLRERGLVIDDTERAKAYLLTQNYYNIINGYANYFPRNGDQYTASTNFD
;
A
#
# COMPACT_ATOMS: atom_id res chain seq x y z
N MET A 1 -16.86 -35.18 40.32
CA MET A 1 -17.95 -34.78 39.42
C MET A 1 -17.64 -33.38 38.92
N SER A 2 -17.54 -33.25 37.60
CA SER A 2 -17.22 -32.02 36.86
C SER A 2 -18.32 -30.97 36.97
N ALA A 3 -17.96 -29.70 36.79
CA ALA A 3 -18.50 -28.85 35.73
C ALA A 3 -17.63 -27.58 35.58
N GLU A 4 -17.28 -27.30 34.32
CA GLU A 4 -16.47 -26.18 33.83
C GLU A 4 -17.29 -24.88 33.62
N ILE A 5 -16.61 -23.88 33.03
CA ILE A 5 -16.98 -22.60 32.39
C ILE A 5 -16.72 -21.33 33.22
N SER A 6 -16.12 -20.25 32.72
CA SER A 6 -15.87 -19.83 31.34
C SER A 6 -14.72 -18.80 31.28
N THR A 7 -13.77 -19.01 30.37
CA THR A 7 -13.05 -18.03 29.51
C THR A 7 -12.99 -16.57 30.01
N GLY A 8 -11.85 -15.96 30.28
CA GLY A 8 -10.69 -15.89 29.40
C GLY A 8 -10.54 -14.49 28.80
N ILE A 9 -9.60 -13.72 29.38
CA ILE A 9 -8.66 -12.80 28.71
C ILE A 9 -9.21 -11.57 27.98
N GLY A 10 -8.97 -10.40 28.60
CA GLY A 10 -8.25 -9.30 27.94
C GLY A 10 -9.07 -8.35 27.06
N ALA A 11 -9.22 -7.12 27.56
CA ALA A 11 -9.59 -5.95 26.77
C ALA A 11 -8.80 -5.92 25.44
N LYS A 12 -9.50 -5.92 24.31
CA LYS A 12 -8.93 -5.55 23.01
C LYS A 12 -9.42 -4.15 22.69
N GLU A 13 -8.77 -3.16 23.29
CA GLU A 13 -8.80 -1.80 22.74
C GLU A 13 -8.35 -1.89 21.28
N LYS A 14 -9.20 -1.43 20.36
CA LYS A 14 -8.81 -1.29 18.95
C LYS A 14 -7.72 -0.21 18.91
N PRO A 15 -6.51 -0.49 18.41
CA PRO A 15 -5.49 0.54 18.36
C PRO A 15 -6.00 1.68 17.45
N SER A 16 -6.05 2.88 18.02
CA SER A 16 -6.33 4.12 17.30
C SER A 16 -5.32 4.28 16.15
N PRO A 17 -5.75 4.61 14.91
CA PRO A 17 -4.80 4.86 13.84
C PRO A 17 -4.06 6.16 14.16
N LEU A 18 -2.77 6.04 14.49
CA LEU A 18 -1.88 7.18 14.63
C LEU A 18 -1.77 7.88 13.28
N LEU A 19 -2.29 9.10 13.24
CA LEU A 19 -2.32 9.98 12.08
C LEU A 19 -0.90 10.24 11.53
N GLY A 20 -0.75 10.06 10.21
CA GLY A 20 0.24 10.76 9.38
C GLY A 20 1.66 10.20 9.37
N GLY A 21 1.95 9.26 8.47
CA GLY A 21 3.31 9.04 7.95
C GLY A 21 4.05 7.78 8.41
N GLY A 22 3.78 7.24 9.60
CA GLY A 22 4.52 6.08 10.12
C GLY A 22 4.03 4.70 9.66
N PHE A 23 2.73 4.56 9.41
CA PHE A 23 2.12 3.24 9.14
C PHE A 23 2.40 2.72 7.71
N PHE A 24 2.56 3.61 6.74
CA PHE A 24 2.84 3.24 5.35
C PHE A 24 4.27 2.73 5.15
N LEU A 25 5.23 3.13 5.99
CA LEU A 25 6.63 2.70 5.92
C LEU A 25 6.87 1.31 6.52
N LEU A 26 5.95 0.81 7.36
CA LEU A 26 6.07 -0.48 8.05
C LEU A 26 5.38 -1.64 7.31
N LYS A 27 4.84 -1.39 6.12
CA LYS A 27 4.11 -2.41 5.36
C LYS A 27 5.09 -3.48 4.86
N GLU A 28 4.67 -4.74 4.92
CA GLU A 28 5.47 -5.89 4.49
C GLU A 28 6.11 -5.67 3.12
N PHE A 29 7.32 -6.22 2.92
CA PHE A 29 7.94 -6.21 1.61
C PHE A 29 7.04 -6.91 0.60
N LYS A 30 6.81 -6.23 -0.53
CA LYS A 30 6.00 -6.76 -1.63
C LYS A 30 6.90 -7.07 -2.80
N THR A 31 6.65 -8.20 -3.44
CA THR A 31 7.22 -8.53 -4.73
C THR A 31 6.86 -7.46 -5.76
N ILE A 32 7.64 -7.39 -6.83
CA ILE A 32 7.41 -6.41 -7.90
C ILE A 32 6.02 -6.59 -8.53
N ASP A 33 5.56 -7.84 -8.71
CA ASP A 33 4.23 -8.10 -9.28
C ASP A 33 3.09 -7.61 -8.36
N GLU A 34 3.22 -7.81 -7.04
CA GLU A 34 2.26 -7.27 -6.07
C GLU A 34 2.24 -5.74 -6.06
N GLN A 35 3.39 -5.10 -6.24
CA GLN A 35 3.47 -3.64 -6.37
C GLN A 35 2.73 -3.15 -7.63
N ILE A 36 2.89 -3.84 -8.77
CA ILE A 36 2.16 -3.54 -10.01
C ILE A 36 0.65 -3.65 -9.79
N GLN A 37 0.18 -4.72 -9.15
CA GLN A 37 -1.25 -4.90 -8.88
C GLN A 37 -1.79 -3.77 -8.01
N LEU A 38 -1.08 -3.40 -6.94
CA LEU A 38 -1.48 -2.31 -6.05
C LEU A 38 -1.53 -0.94 -6.72
N LEU A 39 -0.68 -0.70 -7.72
CA LEU A 39 -0.71 0.54 -8.50
C LEU A 39 -1.94 0.56 -9.43
N ARG A 40 -2.27 -0.56 -10.07
CA ARG A 40 -3.50 -0.69 -10.88
C ARG A 40 -4.76 -0.52 -10.03
N GLU A 41 -4.81 -1.12 -8.85
CA GLU A 41 -5.91 -0.96 -7.89
C GLU A 41 -6.09 0.49 -7.42
N ARG A 42 -5.02 1.28 -7.46
CA ARG A 42 -5.02 2.74 -7.18
C ARG A 42 -5.31 3.59 -8.41
N GLY A 43 -5.63 2.98 -9.55
CA GLY A 43 -5.96 3.70 -10.78
C GLY A 43 -4.76 4.13 -11.62
N LEU A 44 -3.54 3.63 -11.35
CA LEU A 44 -2.41 3.87 -12.25
C LEU A 44 -2.60 3.04 -13.53
N VAL A 45 -2.58 3.71 -14.67
CA VAL A 45 -2.59 3.06 -15.97
C VAL A 45 -1.19 2.52 -16.25
N ILE A 46 -1.11 1.22 -16.54
CA ILE A 46 0.16 0.54 -16.82
C ILE A 46 -0.02 -0.23 -18.12
N ASP A 47 0.43 0.37 -19.22
CA ASP A 47 0.34 -0.21 -20.57
C ASP A 47 1.53 -1.13 -20.86
N ASP A 48 2.73 -0.75 -20.42
CA ASP A 48 3.94 -1.57 -20.48
C ASP A 48 4.32 -2.05 -19.07
N THR A 49 3.98 -3.30 -18.78
CA THR A 49 4.25 -3.90 -17.46
C THR A 49 5.75 -4.11 -17.24
N GLU A 50 6.53 -4.49 -18.25
CA GLU A 50 7.96 -4.76 -18.07
C GLU A 50 8.74 -3.47 -17.83
N ARG A 51 8.38 -2.38 -18.52
CA ARG A 51 8.91 -1.05 -18.23
C ARG A 51 8.53 -0.59 -16.82
N ALA A 52 7.30 -0.82 -16.38
CA ALA A 52 6.88 -0.47 -15.04
C ALA A 52 7.64 -1.25 -13.95
N LYS A 53 7.93 -2.53 -14.18
CA LYS A 53 8.78 -3.34 -13.30
C LYS A 53 10.20 -2.79 -13.23
N ALA A 54 10.80 -2.48 -14.37
CA ALA A 54 12.12 -1.86 -14.44
C ALA A 54 12.15 -0.52 -13.69
N TYR A 55 11.12 0.30 -13.85
CA TYR A 55 10.95 1.54 -13.09
C TYR A 55 10.91 1.27 -11.57
N LEU A 56 10.11 0.29 -11.12
CA LEU A 56 9.97 -0.06 -9.70
C LEU A 56 11.25 -0.57 -9.04
N LEU A 57 12.15 -1.19 -9.81
CA LEU A 57 13.47 -1.60 -9.33
C LEU A 57 14.39 -0.40 -9.07
N THR A 58 14.19 0.72 -9.78
CA THR A 58 14.96 1.96 -9.60
C THR A 58 14.28 2.94 -8.63
N GLN A 59 12.95 2.97 -8.63
CA GLN A 59 12.09 3.82 -7.82
C GLN A 59 11.11 2.91 -7.09
N ASN A 60 11.45 2.52 -5.86
CA ASN A 60 10.60 1.60 -5.11
C ASN A 60 9.16 2.12 -4.98
N TYR A 61 8.21 1.20 -4.83
CA TYR A 61 6.77 1.51 -4.71
C TYR A 61 6.46 2.62 -3.68
N TYR A 62 7.19 2.67 -2.56
CA TYR A 62 6.95 3.67 -1.51
C TYR A 62 7.28 5.09 -1.95
N ASN A 63 8.31 5.28 -2.78
CA ASN A 63 8.63 6.60 -3.35
C ASN A 63 7.47 7.14 -4.19
N ILE A 64 6.81 6.25 -4.94
CA ILE A 64 5.71 6.58 -5.83
C ILE A 64 4.46 6.95 -5.02
N ILE A 65 4.07 6.13 -4.04
CA ILE A 65 2.84 6.39 -3.26
C ILE A 65 3.00 7.47 -2.18
N ASN A 66 4.22 7.79 -1.75
CA ASN A 66 4.45 8.88 -0.80
C ASN A 66 4.60 10.25 -1.49
N GLY A 67 4.60 10.28 -2.83
CA GLY A 67 4.71 11.52 -3.59
C GLY A 67 6.12 12.13 -3.59
N TYR A 68 7.15 11.36 -3.22
CA TYR A 68 8.54 11.80 -3.42
C TYR A 68 8.89 11.84 -4.91
N ALA A 69 8.23 11.01 -5.74
CA ALA A 69 8.15 11.18 -7.18
C ALA A 69 6.98 12.13 -7.53
N ASN A 70 7.23 13.44 -7.60
CA ASN A 70 6.23 14.49 -7.81
C ASN A 70 5.52 14.50 -9.19
N TYR A 71 5.43 13.37 -9.90
CA TYR A 71 4.99 13.33 -11.29
C TYR A 71 3.64 12.66 -11.54
N PHE A 72 2.99 12.10 -10.51
CA PHE A 72 1.72 11.38 -10.68
C PHE A 72 0.56 12.11 -10.01
N PRO A 73 -0.28 12.84 -10.76
CA PRO A 73 -1.45 13.50 -10.20
C PRO A 73 -2.40 12.47 -9.55
N ARG A 74 -2.86 12.80 -8.34
CA ARG A 74 -3.66 11.90 -7.50
C ARG A 74 -4.51 12.67 -6.48
N ASN A 75 -5.57 12.02 -6.01
CA ASN A 75 -6.38 12.44 -4.87
C ASN A 75 -6.26 11.39 -3.76
N GLY A 76 -5.49 11.69 -2.71
CA GLY A 76 -5.12 10.72 -1.69
C GLY A 76 -4.32 9.56 -2.28
N ASP A 77 -4.82 8.33 -2.12
CA ASP A 77 -4.18 7.11 -2.64
C ASP A 77 -4.59 6.77 -4.07
N GLN A 78 -5.48 7.54 -4.69
CA GLN A 78 -6.04 7.25 -6.02
C GLN A 78 -5.44 8.17 -7.07
N TYR A 79 -4.82 7.60 -8.10
CA TYR A 79 -4.33 8.35 -9.24
C TYR A 79 -5.48 8.90 -10.07
N THR A 80 -5.29 10.07 -10.67
CA THR A 80 -6.30 10.64 -11.58
C THR A 80 -6.35 9.84 -12.87
N ALA A 81 -7.52 9.82 -13.52
CA ALA A 81 -7.67 9.13 -14.81
C ALA A 81 -6.63 9.63 -15.83
N SER A 82 -5.97 8.68 -16.50
CA SER A 82 -4.87 8.88 -17.47
C SER A 82 -3.45 9.02 -16.89
N THR A 83 -3.27 8.94 -15.57
CA THR A 83 -1.93 8.90 -14.99
C THR A 83 -1.26 7.55 -15.32
N ASN A 84 -0.10 7.60 -15.97
CA ASN A 84 0.72 6.45 -16.38
C ASN A 84 2.21 6.76 -16.14
N PHE A 85 3.11 5.83 -16.50
CA PHE A 85 4.57 5.97 -16.37
C PHE A 85 5.26 6.75 -17.52
N ASP A 86 4.50 7.42 -18.39
CA ASP A 86 4.99 8.14 -19.56
C ASP A 86 5.06 9.67 -19.38
#